data_AF-A0A3D5BN99-F1
#
_entry.id   AF-A0A3D5BN99-F1
#
_cell.length_a   1.000
_cell.length_b   1.000
_cell.length_c   1.000
_cell.angle_alpha   90.00
_cell.angle_beta   90.00
_cell.angle_gamma   90.00
#
_symmetry.space_group_name_H-M   'P 1'
#
loop_
_entity.id
_entity.type
_entity.pdbx_description
1 polymer ?
#
loop_
_entity_poly.entity_id
_entity_poly.type
_entity_poly.pdbx_seq_one_letter_code
_entity_poly.pdbx_strand_id
1 'polypeptide(L)'
;MNKHYVVDRVLHWISAICILLMMLNMKSQIHIINYEVKGQNAHRQEAIESHVLAGLFLLVILLLRVYWYRKYKALIPRHHAPGRGHNMMIKMTHVLMYTLVAALAVTGAILVKNNHIPLFIFGMSVSDVLPVRDQFFDGVRELHLWCITALGWLIGMHVIGVMAARR
;
A
#
# COMPACT_ATOMS: atom_id res chain seq x y z
N MET A 1 4.97 4.93 -29.83
CA MET A 1 4.43 4.99 -28.45
C MET A 1 5.37 5.83 -27.58
N ASN A 2 4.88 6.84 -26.88
CA ASN A 2 5.73 7.76 -26.10
C ASN A 2 6.37 7.02 -24.90
N LYS A 3 7.70 7.06 -24.76
CA LYS A 3 8.44 6.38 -23.68
C LYS A 3 7.95 6.79 -22.28
N HIS A 4 7.64 8.08 -22.08
CA HIS A 4 7.16 8.59 -20.79
C HIS A 4 5.81 8.00 -20.40
N TYR A 5 4.94 7.79 -21.39
CA TYR A 5 3.64 7.16 -21.20
C TYR A 5 3.77 5.67 -20.85
N VAL A 6 4.72 4.96 -21.46
CA VAL A 6 4.99 3.55 -21.13
C VAL A 6 5.45 3.42 -19.68
N VAL A 7 6.42 4.23 -19.25
CA VAL A 7 6.93 4.20 -17.88
C VAL A 7 5.84 4.51 -16.86
N ASP A 8 5.01 5.54 -17.11
CA ASP A 8 3.89 5.88 -16.22
C ASP A 8 2.90 4.71 -16.07
N ARG A 9 2.57 4.04 -17.17
CA ARG A 9 1.67 2.88 -17.18
C ARG A 9 2.30 1.67 -16.46
N VAL A 10 3.59 1.41 -16.65
CA VAL A 10 4.30 0.32 -15.94
C VAL A 10 4.32 0.59 -14.44
N LEU A 11 4.70 1.79 -14.02
CA LEU A 11 4.68 2.19 -12.60
C LEU A 11 3.28 2.08 -12.00
N HIS A 12 2.24 2.45 -12.75
CA HIS A 12 0.86 2.29 -12.31
C HIS A 12 0.48 0.82 -12.07
N TRP A 13 0.76 -0.07 -13.03
CA TRP A 13 0.41 -1.49 -12.90
C TRP A 13 1.23 -2.20 -11.82
N ILE A 14 2.52 -1.91 -11.71
CA ILE A 14 3.35 -2.43 -10.61
C ILE A 14 2.76 -1.97 -9.27
N SER A 15 2.43 -0.68 -9.13
CA SER A 15 1.78 -0.17 -7.91
C SER A 15 0.47 -0.90 -7.61
N ALA A 16 -0.39 -1.10 -8.62
CA ALA A 16 -1.69 -1.73 -8.45
C ALA A 16 -1.57 -3.19 -8.03
N ILE A 17 -0.68 -3.96 -8.67
CA ILE A 17 -0.39 -5.34 -8.31
C ILE A 17 0.17 -5.42 -6.89
N CYS A 18 1.14 -4.57 -6.54
CA CYS A 18 1.69 -4.51 -5.19
C CYS A 18 0.63 -4.20 -4.14
N ILE A 19 -0.26 -3.22 -4.39
CA ILE A 19 -1.37 -2.89 -3.47
C ILE A 19 -2.30 -4.10 -3.29
N LEU A 20 -2.73 -4.75 -4.37
CA LEU A 20 -3.61 -5.91 -4.29
C LEU A 20 -2.94 -7.08 -3.54
N LEU A 21 -1.67 -7.36 -3.84
CA LEU A 21 -0.91 -8.38 -3.12
C LEU A 21 -0.75 -8.03 -1.64
N MET A 22 -0.48 -6.76 -1.29
CA MET A 22 -0.38 -6.31 0.10
C MET A 22 -1.68 -6.52 0.88
N MET A 23 -2.83 -6.29 0.24
CA MET A 23 -4.15 -6.55 0.85
C MET A 23 -4.41 -8.04 1.10
N LEU A 24 -3.77 -8.93 0.34
CA LEU A 24 -3.91 -10.38 0.46
C LEU A 24 -2.83 -11.02 1.35
N ASN A 25 -1.63 -10.45 1.38
CA ASN A 25 -0.41 -11.05 1.93
C ASN A 25 -0.58 -11.57 3.38
N MET A 26 -1.11 -10.73 4.27
CA MET A 26 -1.31 -11.12 5.67
C MET A 26 -2.33 -12.26 5.82
N LYS A 27 -3.40 -12.25 5.02
CA LYS A 27 -4.43 -13.29 5.07
C LYS A 27 -3.94 -14.60 4.46
N SER A 28 -3.21 -14.54 3.35
CA SER A 28 -2.74 -15.74 2.65
C SER A 28 -1.69 -16.51 3.45
N GLN A 29 -0.79 -15.81 4.15
CA GLN A 29 0.24 -16.48 4.95
C GLN A 29 -0.33 -17.33 6.09
N ILE A 30 -1.45 -16.91 6.69
CA ILE A 30 -2.14 -17.66 7.76
C ILE A 30 -2.66 -19.02 7.25
N HIS A 31 -2.99 -19.14 5.96
CA HIS A 31 -3.58 -20.36 5.39
C HIS A 31 -2.59 -21.26 4.65
N ILE A 32 -1.41 -20.76 4.29
CA ILE A 32 -0.42 -21.51 3.49
C ILE A 32 0.64 -22.18 4.38
N ILE A 33 0.92 -21.60 5.56
CA ILE A 33 1.98 -22.09 6.45
C ILE A 33 1.37 -22.92 7.58
N ASN A 34 1.86 -24.14 7.79
CA ASN A 34 1.49 -24.95 8.95
C ASN A 34 2.18 -24.41 10.21
N TYR A 35 1.41 -23.77 11.09
CA TYR A 35 1.90 -23.17 12.33
C TYR A 35 2.26 -24.21 13.40
N GLU A 36 1.75 -25.44 13.32
CA GLU A 36 2.09 -26.52 14.26
C GLU A 36 3.55 -26.95 14.10
N VAL A 37 4.07 -26.90 12.86
CA VAL A 37 5.46 -27.24 12.54
C VAL A 37 6.40 -26.06 12.80
N LYS A 38 5.99 -24.84 12.42
CA LYS A 38 6.85 -23.65 12.47
C LYS A 38 6.86 -22.95 13.82
N GLY A 39 5.82 -23.12 14.62
CA GLY A 39 5.57 -22.34 15.83
C GLY A 39 4.91 -20.99 15.54
N GLN A 40 3.99 -20.60 16.42
CA GLN A 40 3.13 -19.43 16.25
C GLN A 40 3.90 -18.11 16.15
N ASN A 41 4.96 -17.93 16.95
CA ASN A 41 5.72 -16.68 16.99
C ASN A 41 6.59 -16.51 15.74
N ALA A 42 7.32 -17.54 15.34
CA ALA A 42 8.15 -17.51 14.13
C ALA A 42 7.31 -17.32 12.86
N HIS A 43 6.13 -17.96 12.79
CA HIS A 43 5.20 -17.75 11.70
C HIS A 43 4.71 -16.30 11.63
N ARG A 44 4.27 -15.71 12.76
CA ARG A 44 3.84 -14.31 12.80
C ARG A 44 4.95 -13.34 12.46
N GLN A 45 6.16 -13.59 12.94
CA GLN A 45 7.33 -12.76 12.68
C GLN A 45 7.63 -12.67 11.18
N GLU A 46 7.80 -13.81 10.51
CA GLU A 46 8.11 -13.85 9.07
C GLU A 46 6.99 -13.19 8.24
N ALA A 47 5.75 -13.39 8.65
CA ALA A 47 4.61 -12.82 7.96
C ALA A 47 4.56 -11.29 8.08
N ILE A 48 4.93 -10.74 9.23
CA ILE A 48 5.06 -9.30 9.43
C ILE A 48 6.28 -8.75 8.69
N GLU A 49 7.44 -9.40 8.79
CA GLU A 49 8.68 -8.96 8.11
C GLU A 49 8.50 -8.90 6.59
N SER A 50 7.96 -9.96 5.99
CA SER A 50 7.67 -10.00 4.55
C SER A 50 6.61 -8.98 4.13
N HIS A 51 5.59 -8.74 4.96
CA HIS A 51 4.60 -7.68 4.73
C HIS A 51 5.24 -6.29 4.76
N VAL A 52 6.12 -6.02 5.73
CA VAL A 52 6.83 -4.74 5.85
C VAL A 52 7.76 -4.51 4.67
N LEU A 53 8.52 -5.52 4.24
CA LEU A 53 9.39 -5.43 3.06
C LEU A 53 8.59 -5.12 1.78
N ALA A 54 7.46 -5.79 1.58
CA ALA A 54 6.57 -5.50 0.46
C ALA A 54 5.95 -4.10 0.55
N GLY A 55 5.63 -3.62 1.76
CA GLY A 55 5.18 -2.25 2.01
C GLY A 55 6.23 -1.19 1.69
N LEU A 56 7.49 -1.40 2.09
CA LEU A 56 8.61 -0.53 1.75
C LEU A 56 8.85 -0.48 0.24
N PHE A 57 8.79 -1.63 -0.43
CA PHE A 57 8.88 -1.69 -1.88
C PHE A 57 7.76 -0.88 -2.55
N LEU A 58 6.51 -1.05 -2.10
CA LEU A 58 5.37 -0.26 -2.60
C LEU A 58 5.60 1.26 -2.39
N LEU A 59 6.10 1.68 -1.23
CA LEU A 59 6.41 3.09 -0.97
C LEU A 59 7.42 3.65 -1.96
N VAL A 60 8.51 2.92 -2.23
CA VAL A 60 9.51 3.33 -3.23
C VAL A 60 8.88 3.50 -4.61
N ILE A 61 8.06 2.54 -5.04
CA ILE A 61 7.36 2.61 -6.34
C ILE A 61 6.41 3.82 -6.39
N LEU A 62 5.68 4.12 -5.31
CA LEU A 62 4.77 5.26 -5.26
C LEU A 62 5.52 6.60 -5.27
N LEU A 63 6.63 6.72 -4.56
CA LEU A 63 7.48 7.90 -4.61
C LEU A 63 8.05 8.12 -6.01
N LEU A 64 8.54 7.06 -6.66
CA LEU A 64 8.99 7.09 -8.05
C LEU A 64 7.85 7.52 -8.99
N ARG A 65 6.64 7.03 -8.77
CA ARG A 65 5.46 7.40 -9.57
C ARG A 65 5.10 8.88 -9.40
N VAL A 66 5.06 9.39 -8.17
CA VAL A 66 4.79 10.80 -7.89
C VAL A 66 5.87 11.70 -8.50
N TYR A 67 7.15 11.31 -8.36
CA TYR A 67 8.28 12.02 -8.97
C TYR A 67 8.18 12.03 -10.50
N TRP A 68 7.98 10.86 -11.12
CA TRP A 68 7.86 10.71 -12.56
C TRP A 68 6.72 11.54 -13.12
N TYR A 69 5.55 11.47 -12.49
CA TYR A 69 4.39 12.27 -12.87
C TYR A 69 4.69 13.77 -12.79
N ARG A 70 5.25 14.25 -11.67
CA ARG A 70 5.56 15.69 -11.51
C ARG A 70 6.55 16.19 -12.57
N LYS A 71 7.54 15.38 -12.94
CA LYS A 71 8.57 15.73 -13.92
C LYS A 71 8.08 15.69 -15.36
N TYR A 72 7.26 14.70 -15.72
CA TYR A 72 6.89 14.43 -17.11
C TYR A 72 5.42 14.64 -17.45
N LYS A 73 4.62 15.25 -16.56
CA LYS A 73 3.16 15.47 -16.77
C LYS A 73 2.80 16.08 -18.12
N ALA A 74 3.61 17.00 -18.66
CA ALA A 74 3.34 17.69 -19.92
C ALA A 74 3.53 16.78 -21.15
N LEU A 75 4.29 15.71 -21.00
CA LEU A 75 4.61 14.77 -22.08
C LEU A 75 3.70 13.53 -22.06
N ILE A 76 2.88 13.35 -21.02
CA ILE A 76 2.01 12.18 -20.88
C ILE A 76 0.62 12.52 -21.43
N PRO A 77 0.17 11.89 -22.53
CA PRO A 77 -1.15 12.13 -23.09
C PRO A 77 -2.23 11.70 -22.09
N ARG A 78 -3.27 12.54 -21.92
CA ARG A 78 -4.38 12.29 -21.00
C ARG A 78 -5.70 12.22 -21.73
N HIS A 79 -6.56 11.32 -21.27
CA HIS A 79 -7.97 11.37 -21.62
C HIS A 79 -8.67 12.44 -20.79
N HIS A 80 -9.43 13.29 -21.47
CA HIS A 80 -10.27 14.29 -20.84
C HIS A 80 -11.63 13.66 -20.51
N ALA A 81 -12.06 13.76 -19.26
CA ALA A 81 -13.39 13.31 -18.90
C ALA A 81 -14.46 14.26 -19.49
N PRO A 82 -15.65 13.74 -19.86
CA PRO A 82 -16.70 14.52 -20.50
C PRO A 82 -17.38 15.58 -19.61
N GLY A 83 -17.00 15.71 -18.32
CA GLY A 83 -17.61 16.70 -17.42
C GLY A 83 -16.76 17.09 -16.21
N ARG A 84 -17.04 18.28 -15.64
CA ARG A 84 -16.34 18.81 -14.46
C ARG A 84 -16.49 17.91 -13.23
N GLY A 85 -17.68 17.35 -13.01
CA GLY A 85 -17.95 16.41 -11.91
C GLY A 85 -17.11 15.14 -11.99
N HIS A 86 -17.04 14.52 -13.17
CA HIS A 86 -16.23 13.31 -13.37
C HIS A 86 -14.72 13.59 -13.20
N ASN A 87 -14.23 14.74 -13.71
CA ASN A 87 -12.84 15.16 -13.48
C ASN A 87 -12.53 15.36 -11.99
N MET A 88 -13.46 15.95 -11.23
CA MET A 88 -13.31 16.11 -9.78
C MET A 88 -13.28 14.76 -9.06
N MET A 89 -14.17 13.84 -9.43
CA MET A 89 -14.21 12.48 -8.88
C MET A 89 -12.90 11.72 -9.14
N ILE A 90 -12.38 11.75 -10.38
CA ILE A 90 -11.07 11.13 -10.70
C ILE A 90 -9.99 11.69 -9.77
N LYS A 91 -9.91 13.01 -9.62
CA LYS A 91 -8.90 13.66 -8.78
C LYS A 91 -9.05 13.27 -7.32
N MET A 92 -10.26 13.32 -6.77
CA MET A 92 -10.55 12.97 -5.39
C MET A 92 -10.19 11.52 -5.10
N THR A 93 -10.62 10.57 -5.94
CA THR A 93 -10.30 9.14 -5.77
C THR A 93 -8.80 8.91 -5.72
N HIS A 94 -8.03 9.48 -6.64
CA HIS A 94 -6.58 9.31 -6.64
C HIS A 94 -5.92 9.96 -5.42
N VAL A 95 -6.32 11.17 -5.04
CA VAL A 95 -5.77 11.86 -3.86
C VAL A 95 -6.04 11.03 -2.60
N LEU A 96 -7.29 10.58 -2.41
CA LEU A 96 -7.65 9.74 -1.26
C LEU A 96 -6.88 8.42 -1.25
N MET A 97 -6.69 7.77 -2.40
CA MET A 97 -5.88 6.55 -2.48
C MET A 97 -4.43 6.79 -2.05
N TYR A 98 -3.78 7.86 -2.55
CA TYR A 98 -2.41 8.20 -2.12
C TYR A 98 -2.35 8.52 -0.63
N THR A 99 -3.32 9.28 -0.11
CA THR A 99 -3.40 9.61 1.32
C THR A 99 -3.59 8.36 2.17
N LEU A 100 -4.47 7.43 1.79
CA LEU A 100 -4.69 6.19 2.52
C LEU A 100 -3.45 5.29 2.50
N VAL A 101 -2.76 5.16 1.37
CA VAL A 101 -1.52 4.36 1.34
C VAL A 101 -0.43 4.99 2.21
N ALA A 102 -0.32 6.32 2.23
CA ALA A 102 0.58 7.01 3.16
C ALA A 102 0.17 6.77 4.63
N ALA A 103 -1.13 6.83 4.96
CA ALA A 103 -1.64 6.53 6.29
C ALA A 103 -1.36 5.07 6.70
N LEU A 104 -1.52 4.11 5.78
CA LEU A 104 -1.17 2.71 5.99
C LEU A 104 0.31 2.52 6.29
N ALA A 105 1.19 3.22 5.58
CA ALA A 105 2.63 3.17 5.85
C ALA A 105 2.98 3.74 7.23
N VAL A 106 2.41 4.88 7.60
CA VAL A 106 2.63 5.51 8.92
C VAL A 106 2.13 4.61 10.03
N THR A 107 0.89 4.13 9.93
CA THR A 107 0.31 3.23 10.93
C THR A 107 1.06 1.89 10.99
N GLY A 108 1.48 1.34 9.86
CA GLY A 108 2.31 0.13 9.80
C GLY A 108 3.66 0.31 10.51
N ALA A 109 4.35 1.43 10.28
CA ALA A 109 5.60 1.74 10.97
C ALA A 109 5.41 1.87 12.50
N ILE A 110 4.30 2.48 12.94
CA ILE A 110 3.95 2.56 14.37
C ILE A 110 3.67 1.17 14.94
N LEU A 111 2.98 0.29 14.19
CA LEU A 111 2.69 -1.08 14.63
C LEU A 111 3.96 -1.92 14.76
N VAL A 112 4.85 -1.87 13.78
CA VAL A 112 6.15 -2.56 13.81
C VAL A 112 6.96 -2.14 15.03
N LYS A 113 7.02 -0.82 15.32
CA LYS A 113 7.74 -0.28 16.47
C LYS A 113 7.19 -0.77 17.81
N ASN A 114 5.87 -0.90 17.93
CA ASN A 114 5.21 -1.26 19.19
C ASN A 114 4.85 -2.74 19.28
N ASN A 115 5.43 -3.57 18.41
CA ASN A 115 5.18 -5.01 18.43
C ASN A 115 6.04 -5.69 19.50
N HIS A 116 5.50 -6.70 20.17
CA HIS A 116 6.22 -7.50 21.17
C HIS A 116 7.10 -8.59 20.56
N ILE A 117 6.94 -8.86 19.27
CA ILE A 117 7.76 -9.82 18.53
C ILE A 117 8.98 -9.07 17.98
N PRO A 118 10.22 -9.56 18.22
CA PRO A 118 11.41 -8.96 17.61
C PRO A 118 11.31 -9.09 16.09
N LEU A 119 11.46 -7.98 15.38
CA LEU A 119 11.38 -7.92 13.92
C LEU A 119 12.74 -7.56 13.34
N PHE A 120 13.17 -8.31 12.33
CA PHE A 120 14.41 -8.07 11.62
C PHE A 120 14.11 -7.54 10.21
N ILE A 121 14.52 -6.31 9.95
CA ILE A 121 14.40 -5.69 8.62
C ILE A 121 15.81 -5.53 8.07
N PHE A 122 16.11 -6.16 6.93
CA PHE A 122 17.46 -6.23 6.36
C PHE A 122 18.53 -6.75 7.36
N GLY A 123 18.13 -7.64 8.28
CA GLY A 123 19.01 -8.23 9.29
C GLY A 123 19.22 -7.39 10.55
N MET A 124 18.60 -6.21 10.66
CA MET A 124 18.67 -5.35 11.85
C MET A 124 17.40 -5.46 12.70
N SER A 125 17.55 -5.65 14.02
CA SER A 125 16.44 -5.65 14.99
C SER A 125 15.83 -4.25 15.10
N VAL A 126 14.53 -4.13 14.86
CA VAL A 126 13.80 -2.86 14.98
C VAL A 126 13.60 -2.46 16.44
N SER A 127 13.48 -3.44 17.33
CA SER A 127 13.22 -3.28 18.76
C SER A 127 14.41 -2.67 19.50
N ASP A 128 15.63 -2.86 18.99
CA ASP A 128 16.86 -2.35 19.61
C ASP A 128 17.01 -0.83 19.42
N VAL A 129 16.31 -0.27 18.43
CA VAL A 129 16.44 1.14 18.05
C VAL A 129 15.46 2.04 18.81
N LEU A 130 14.30 1.52 19.24
CA LEU A 130 13.25 2.32 19.90
C LEU A 130 12.48 1.52 20.96
N PRO A 131 12.20 2.09 22.15
CA PRO A 131 11.45 1.41 23.20
C PRO A 131 9.97 1.18 22.80
N VAL A 132 9.47 -0.03 23.09
CA VAL A 132 8.07 -0.43 22.87
C VAL A 132 7.14 0.36 23.80
N ARG A 133 6.06 0.94 23.25
CA ARG A 133 4.99 1.60 24.02
C ARG A 133 3.64 1.03 23.62
N ASP A 134 3.11 0.17 24.49
CA ASP A 134 1.91 -0.63 24.22
C ASP A 134 0.61 0.19 24.12
N GLN A 135 0.62 1.40 24.66
CA GLN A 135 -0.57 2.25 24.88
C GLN A 135 -1.37 2.60 23.62
N PHE A 136 -0.81 2.40 22.43
CA PHE A 136 -1.45 2.77 21.15
C PHE A 136 -1.59 1.61 20.16
N PHE A 137 -1.13 0.40 20.49
CA PHE A 137 -1.04 -0.68 19.51
C PHE A 137 -2.42 -1.06 18.94
N ASP A 138 -3.40 -1.31 19.82
CA ASP A 138 -4.74 -1.72 19.40
C ASP A 138 -5.46 -0.64 18.58
N GLY A 139 -5.42 0.62 19.02
CA GLY A 139 -6.05 1.73 18.30
C GLY A 139 -5.43 2.00 16.94
N VAL A 140 -4.10 1.92 16.84
CA VAL A 140 -3.39 2.06 15.55
C VAL A 140 -3.65 0.86 14.65
N ARG A 141 -3.75 -0.36 15.21
CA ARG A 141 -4.08 -1.57 14.45
C ARG A 141 -5.46 -1.45 13.86
N GLU A 142 -6.44 -1.04 14.66
CA GLU A 142 -7.80 -0.80 14.20
C GLU A 142 -7.78 0.22 13.07
N LEU A 143 -7.18 1.40 13.26
CA LEU A 143 -7.07 2.42 12.22
C LEU A 143 -6.43 1.88 10.93
N HIS A 144 -5.37 1.08 11.05
CA HIS A 144 -4.72 0.44 9.91
C HIS A 144 -5.70 -0.45 9.12
N LEU A 145 -6.50 -1.27 9.82
CA LEU A 145 -7.52 -2.14 9.20
C LEU A 145 -8.67 -1.34 8.56
N TRP A 146 -9.10 -0.25 9.20
CA TRP A 146 -10.08 0.68 8.60
C TRP A 146 -9.53 1.31 7.31
N CYS A 147 -8.26 1.73 7.30
CA CYS A 147 -7.61 2.26 6.11
C CYS A 147 -7.54 1.22 4.97
N ILE A 148 -7.26 -0.05 5.26
CA ILE A 148 -7.28 -1.13 4.25
C ILE A 148 -8.69 -1.26 3.66
N THR A 149 -9.71 -1.26 4.50
CA THR A 149 -11.12 -1.40 4.08
C THR A 149 -11.55 -0.22 3.20
N ALA A 150 -11.23 1.01 3.61
CA ALA A 150 -11.49 2.21 2.82
C ALA A 150 -10.74 2.20 1.48
N LEU A 151 -9.49 1.72 1.47
CA LEU A 151 -8.70 1.60 0.25
C LEU A 151 -9.34 0.59 -0.72
N GLY A 152 -9.86 -0.54 -0.22
CA GLY A 152 -10.59 -1.52 -1.02
C GLY A 152 -11.81 -0.92 -1.73
N TRP A 153 -12.62 -0.14 -1.02
CA TRP A 153 -13.75 0.58 -1.63
C TRP A 153 -13.29 1.59 -2.70
N LEU A 154 -12.21 2.34 -2.45
CA LEU A 154 -11.67 3.29 -3.42
C LEU A 154 -11.10 2.61 -4.67
N ILE A 155 -10.47 1.44 -4.53
CA ILE A 155 -10.04 0.63 -5.68
C ILE A 155 -11.26 0.19 -6.49
N GLY A 156 -12.32 -0.29 -5.84
CA GLY A 156 -13.57 -0.66 -6.51
C GLY A 156 -14.17 0.52 -7.30
N MET A 157 -14.33 1.68 -6.65
CA MET A 157 -14.80 2.91 -7.30
C MET A 157 -13.89 3.35 -8.46
N HIS A 158 -12.57 3.22 -8.30
CA HIS A 158 -11.60 3.53 -9.35
C HIS A 158 -11.82 2.65 -10.59
N VAL A 159 -11.93 1.33 -10.41
CA VAL A 159 -12.14 0.38 -11.51
C VAL A 159 -13.49 0.62 -12.20
N ILE A 160 -14.56 0.78 -11.42
CA ILE A 160 -15.90 1.10 -11.96
C ILE A 160 -15.87 2.40 -12.75
N GLY A 161 -15.20 3.44 -12.24
CA GLY A 161 -15.06 4.71 -12.92
C GLY A 161 -14.35 4.59 -14.27
N VAL A 162 -13.29 3.77 -14.35
CA VAL A 162 -12.60 3.48 -15.62
C VAL A 162 -13.50 2.71 -16.58
N MET A 163 -14.26 1.72 -16.12
CA MET A 163 -15.17 0.94 -16.96
C MET A 163 -16.31 1.80 -17.51
N ALA A 164 -16.89 2.67 -16.68
CA ALA A 164 -17.96 3.58 -17.08
C ALA A 164 -17.48 4.61 -18.10
N ALA A 165 -16.24 5.11 -17.98
CA ALA A 165 -15.67 6.08 -18.91
C ALA A 165 -15.22 5.48 -20.26
N ARG A 166 -15.19 4.15 -20.40
CA ARG A 166 -14.88 3.44 -21.65
C ARG A 166 -16.11 3.10 -22.49
N ARG A 167 -17.32 3.30 -21.96
CA ARG A 167 -18.59 3.17 -22.67
C ARG A 167 -18.98 4.52 -23.25
#